data_AF-A0A661R5H4-F1
#
_entry.id   AF-A0A661R5H4-F1
#
_cell.length_a   1.000
_cell.length_b   1.000
_cell.length_c   1.000
_cell.angle_alpha   90.00
_cell.angle_beta   90.00
_cell.angle_gamma   90.00
#
_symmetry.space_group_name_H-M   'P 1'
#
loop_
_entity.id
_entity.type
_entity.pdbx_description
1 polymer ?
#
loop_
_entity_poly.entity_id
_entity_poly.type
_entity_poly.pdbx_seq_one_letter_code
_entity_poly.pdbx_strand_id
1 'polypeptide(L)'
;MYLEFQKALEKYFHARRKADGRSYVGVNVVGSGNTALMEIGFSPNAGWCIGSVVRGFSCAAHALYNMKKGRAWGASRNEPMVQMIDLSMIKYVGPEDRIVPKQEERQEYARKQKEEGEYKQWVI
;
A
#
# COMPACT_ATOMS: atom_id res chain seq x y z
N MET A 1 -1.83 28.69 15.99
CA MET A 1 -1.23 29.02 14.66
C MET A 1 -1.48 27.90 13.65
N TYR A 2 -1.14 26.65 13.97
CA TYR A 2 -1.30 25.51 13.05
C TYR A 2 -2.76 25.13 12.84
N LEU A 3 -3.59 25.19 13.89
CA LEU A 3 -5.03 24.92 13.75
C LEU A 3 -5.74 25.92 12.84
N GLU A 4 -5.42 27.21 12.99
CA GLU A 4 -5.96 28.28 12.14
C GLU A 4 -5.54 28.10 10.68
N PHE A 5 -4.27 27.75 10.47
CA PHE A 5 -3.74 27.44 9.14
C PHE A 5 -4.47 26.23 8.51
N GLN A 6 -4.67 25.15 9.26
CA GLN A 6 -5.41 23.97 8.77
C GLN A 6 -6.84 24.36 8.36
N LYS A 7 -7.56 25.11 9.20
CA LYS A 7 -8.92 25.57 8.90
C LYS A 7 -8.98 26.46 7.65
N ALA A 8 -7.99 27.33 7.46
CA ALA A 8 -7.91 28.17 6.27
C ALA A 8 -7.70 27.34 5.00
N LEU A 9 -6.81 26.34 5.04
CA LEU A 9 -6.59 25.40 3.95
C LEU A 9 -7.84 24.58 3.63
N GLU A 10 -8.50 24.04 4.66
CA GLU A 10 -9.75 23.27 4.50
C GLU A 10 -10.82 24.12 3.80
N LYS A 11 -11.01 25.37 4.22
CA LYS A 11 -11.98 26.29 3.60
C LYS A 11 -11.72 26.45 2.09
N TYR A 12 -10.48 26.72 1.71
CA TYR A 12 -10.11 26.90 0.29
C TYR A 12 -10.22 25.61 -0.50
N PHE A 13 -9.74 24.49 0.07
CA PHE A 13 -9.79 23.17 -0.55
C PHE A 13 -11.23 22.72 -0.83
N HIS A 14 -12.15 22.89 0.14
CA HIS A 14 -13.55 22.54 -0.03
C HIS A 14 -14.28 23.44 -1.02
N ALA A 15 -13.98 24.74 -1.03
CA ALA A 15 -14.53 25.65 -2.02
C ALA A 15 -14.15 25.23 -3.45
N ARG A 16 -12.87 24.89 -3.68
CA ARG A 16 -12.39 24.38 -4.96
C ARG A 16 -13.07 23.06 -5.34
N ARG A 17 -13.13 22.08 -4.42
CA ARG A 17 -13.78 20.79 -4.69
C ARG A 17 -15.26 20.96 -5.06
N LYS A 18 -15.97 21.87 -4.40
CA LYS A 18 -17.36 22.19 -4.73
C LYS A 18 -17.49 22.77 -6.14
N ALA A 19 -16.59 23.68 -6.53
CA ALA A 19 -16.55 24.23 -7.89
C ALA A 19 -16.27 23.14 -8.95
N ASP A 20 -15.42 22.17 -8.62
CA ASP A 20 -15.09 21.02 -9.48
C ASP A 20 -16.17 19.90 -9.46
N GLY A 21 -17.29 20.08 -8.75
CA GLY A 21 -18.34 19.06 -8.61
C GLY A 21 -17.92 17.80 -7.83
N ARG A 22 -16.85 17.89 -7.02
CA ARG A 22 -16.26 16.77 -6.27
C ARG A 22 -16.83 16.67 -4.86
N SER A 23 -16.89 15.44 -4.35
CA SER A 23 -17.35 15.12 -2.98
C SER A 23 -16.50 15.79 -1.89
N TYR A 24 -17.07 15.99 -0.71
CA TYR A 24 -16.33 16.46 0.47
C TYR A 24 -15.29 15.42 0.93
N VAL A 25 -14.12 15.87 1.41
CA VAL A 25 -13.04 15.00 1.92
C VAL A 25 -12.49 15.58 3.21
N GLY A 26 -12.82 14.99 4.35
CA GLY A 26 -12.35 15.46 5.65
C GLY A 26 -10.83 15.26 5.85
N VAL A 27 -10.26 16.06 6.75
CA VAL A 27 -8.89 15.86 7.21
C VAL A 27 -8.81 14.54 7.97
N ASN A 28 -7.82 13.72 7.62
CA ASN A 28 -7.61 12.42 8.25
C ASN A 28 -6.90 12.58 9.61
N VAL A 29 -6.84 11.48 10.37
CA VAL A 29 -6.24 11.46 11.71
C VAL A 29 -4.78 11.90 11.73
N VAL A 30 -4.03 11.68 10.65
CA VAL A 30 -2.62 12.11 10.54
C VAL A 30 -2.55 13.62 10.43
N GLY A 31 -3.38 14.22 9.57
CA GLY A 31 -3.45 15.67 9.42
C GLY A 31 -3.90 16.36 10.71
N SER A 32 -5.03 15.90 11.28
CA SER A 32 -5.57 16.50 12.51
C SER A 32 -4.66 16.27 13.72
N GLY A 33 -4.08 15.07 13.84
CA GLY A 33 -3.18 14.70 14.93
C GLY A 33 -1.88 15.51 14.91
N ASN A 34 -1.24 15.64 13.74
CA ASN A 34 -0.03 16.44 13.61
C ASN A 34 -0.31 17.92 13.91
N THR A 35 -1.41 18.47 13.41
CA THR A 35 -1.83 19.84 13.73
C THR A 35 -1.99 20.04 15.23
N ALA A 36 -2.66 19.13 15.93
CA ALA A 36 -2.83 19.20 17.38
C ALA A 36 -1.49 19.14 18.12
N LEU A 37 -0.58 18.25 17.72
CA LEU A 37 0.75 18.11 18.33
C LEU A 37 1.62 19.35 18.10
N MET A 38 1.57 19.93 16.91
CA MET A 38 2.29 21.17 16.61
C MET A 38 1.70 22.38 17.34
N GLU A 39 0.39 22.42 17.53
CA GLU A 39 -0.28 23.50 18.27
C GLU A 39 0.16 23.53 19.75
N ILE A 40 0.47 22.37 20.35
CA ILE A 40 0.99 22.27 21.72
C ILE A 40 2.53 22.35 21.81
N GLY A 41 3.22 22.65 20.70
CA GLY A 41 4.64 22.97 20.68
C GLY A 41 5.59 21.83 20.28
N PHE A 42 5.09 20.67 19.85
CA PHE A 42 5.96 19.64 19.28
C PHE A 42 6.41 20.03 17.87
N SER A 43 7.65 19.66 17.52
CA SER A 43 8.11 19.76 16.14
C SER A 43 7.37 18.74 15.24
N PRO A 44 7.28 18.98 13.92
CA PRO A 44 6.66 18.05 12.99
C PRO A 44 7.25 16.63 13.07
N ASN A 45 8.58 16.53 13.21
CA ASN A 45 9.27 15.25 13.35
C ASN A 45 8.92 14.55 14.67
N ALA A 46 8.78 15.30 15.77
CA ALA A 46 8.33 14.73 17.04
C ALA A 46 6.90 14.18 16.93
N GLY A 47 6.01 14.84 16.20
CA GLY A 47 4.66 14.34 15.92
C GLY A 47 4.67 12.97 15.22
N TRP A 48 5.53 12.80 14.21
CA TRP A 48 5.71 11.52 13.53
C TRP A 48 6.27 10.42 14.45
N CYS A 49 7.27 10.76 15.27
CA CYS A 49 7.83 9.83 16.26
C CYS A 49 6.78 9.38 17.28
N ILE A 50 5.97 10.30 17.81
CA ILE A 50 4.86 9.99 18.72
C ILE A 50 3.86 9.05 18.03
N GLY A 51 3.47 9.35 16.79
CA GLY A 51 2.59 8.49 16.00
C GLY A 51 3.15 7.07 15.83
N SER A 52 4.46 6.94 15.59
CA SER A 52 5.15 5.66 15.45
C SER A 52 5.15 4.85 16.76
N VAL A 53 5.41 5.50 17.89
CA VAL A 53 5.39 4.85 19.22
C VAL A 53 3.99 4.33 19.56
N VAL A 54 2.97 5.17 19.41
CA VAL A 54 1.58 4.79 19.72
C VAL A 54 1.09 3.71 18.76
N ARG A 55 1.43 3.79 17.46
CA ARG A 55 1.11 2.75 16.49
C ARG A 55 1.82 1.44 16.81
N GLY A 56 3.06 1.50 17.30
CA GLY A 56 3.85 0.36 17.73
C GLY A 56 3.11 -0.49 18.78
N PHE A 57 2.47 0.15 19.75
CA PHE A 57 1.63 -0.55 20.74
C PHE A 57 0.47 -1.32 20.08
N SER A 58 -0.28 -0.66 19.20
CA SER A 58 -1.38 -1.30 18.46
C SER A 58 -0.88 -2.47 17.60
N CYS A 59 0.23 -2.30 16.88
CA CYS A 59 0.84 -3.37 16.09
C CYS A 59 1.24 -4.57 16.97
N ALA A 60 1.85 -4.32 18.13
CA ALA A 60 2.21 -5.37 19.07
C ALA A 60 0.97 -6.10 19.61
N ALA A 61 -0.10 -5.38 19.94
CA ALA A 61 -1.36 -5.97 20.37
C ALA A 61 -2.00 -6.85 19.27
N HIS A 62 -2.03 -6.36 18.03
CA HIS A 62 -2.51 -7.15 16.89
C HIS A 62 -1.65 -8.39 16.65
N ALA A 63 -0.32 -8.26 16.75
CA ALA A 63 0.60 -9.39 16.60
C ALA A 63 0.36 -10.44 17.70
N LEU A 64 0.26 -10.02 18.97
CA LEU A 64 -0.02 -10.92 20.09
C LEU A 64 -1.38 -11.62 19.95
N TYR A 65 -2.41 -10.88 19.54
CA TYR A 65 -3.72 -11.47 19.26
C TYR A 65 -3.61 -12.50 18.14
N ASN A 66 -2.97 -12.16 17.02
CA ASN A 66 -2.83 -13.07 15.89
C ASN A 66 -1.98 -14.30 16.23
N MET A 67 -0.93 -14.17 17.04
CA MET A 67 -0.12 -15.31 17.46
C MET A 67 -0.85 -16.25 18.42
N LYS A 68 -1.72 -15.72 19.30
CA LYS A 68 -2.40 -16.51 20.34
C LYS A 68 -3.77 -17.03 19.90
N LYS A 69 -4.48 -16.27 19.08
CA LYS A 69 -5.87 -16.52 18.68
C LYS A 69 -6.07 -16.47 17.17
N GLY A 70 -5.20 -15.79 16.44
CA GLY A 70 -5.23 -15.80 14.99
C GLY A 70 -4.89 -17.19 14.47
N ARG A 71 -5.52 -17.56 13.36
CA ARG A 71 -5.16 -18.78 12.64
C ARG A 71 -3.99 -18.47 11.72
N ALA A 72 -3.15 -19.48 11.46
CA ALA A 72 -1.91 -19.31 10.69
C ALA A 72 -2.18 -18.62 9.35
N TRP A 73 -1.43 -17.54 9.08
CA TRP A 73 -1.62 -16.62 7.95
C TRP A 73 -1.36 -17.23 6.55
N GLY A 74 -1.14 -18.55 6.46
CA GLY A 74 -0.92 -19.26 5.19
C GLY A 74 -1.04 -20.79 5.23
N ALA A 75 -1.46 -21.38 6.36
CA ALA A 75 -1.58 -22.84 6.54
C ALA A 75 -2.85 -23.28 7.30
N SER A 76 -3.81 -22.36 7.51
CA SER A 76 -5.07 -22.68 8.18
C SER A 76 -5.96 -23.53 7.26
N ARG A 77 -6.35 -24.73 7.70
CA ARG A 77 -7.33 -25.60 7.00
C ARG A 77 -8.80 -25.27 7.33
N ASN A 78 -9.03 -24.43 8.34
CA ASN A 78 -10.37 -24.14 8.89
C ASN A 78 -10.91 -22.75 8.52
N GLU A 79 -10.07 -21.88 7.96
CA GLU A 79 -10.50 -20.59 7.43
C GLU A 79 -10.26 -20.59 5.92
N PRO A 80 -11.27 -20.22 5.10
CA PRO A 80 -11.05 -19.92 3.70
C PRO A 80 -10.21 -18.63 3.63
N MET A 81 -8.90 -18.82 3.71
CA MET A 81 -7.93 -17.78 3.45
C MET A 81 -7.57 -17.85 1.98
N VAL A 82 -7.46 -16.68 1.37
CA VAL A 82 -6.66 -16.50 0.17
C VAL A 82 -5.24 -16.82 0.57
N GLN A 83 -4.79 -18.06 0.36
CA GLN A 83 -3.36 -18.31 0.39
C GLN A 83 -2.80 -17.35 -0.67
N MET A 84 -1.80 -16.52 -0.38
CA MET A 84 -1.14 -15.75 -1.45
C MET A 84 -0.43 -16.67 -2.47
N ILE A 85 -0.42 -17.98 -2.20
CA ILE A 85 -0.01 -19.07 -3.08
C ILE A 85 -1.23 -19.81 -3.68
N ASP A 86 -2.45 -19.45 -3.25
CA ASP A 86 -3.70 -19.91 -3.85
C ASP A 86 -3.85 -19.16 -5.16
N LEU A 87 -3.31 -19.80 -6.19
CA LEU A 87 -3.33 -19.32 -7.57
C LEU A 87 -4.77 -19.11 -8.09
N SER A 88 -5.81 -19.59 -7.38
CA SER A 88 -7.20 -19.31 -7.76
C SER A 88 -7.58 -17.83 -7.66
N MET A 89 -6.87 -17.07 -6.81
CA MET A 89 -7.10 -15.63 -6.60
C MET A 89 -6.10 -14.74 -7.35
N ILE A 90 -4.98 -15.31 -7.81
CA ILE A 90 -3.97 -14.58 -8.59
C ILE A 90 -4.24 -14.79 -10.07
N LYS A 91 -4.69 -13.75 -10.76
CA LYS A 91 -4.76 -13.77 -12.22
C LYS A 91 -3.34 -13.66 -12.79
N TYR A 92 -2.80 -14.78 -13.24
CA TYR A 92 -1.53 -14.77 -13.97
C TYR A 92 -1.70 -13.98 -15.28
N VAL A 93 -0.93 -12.90 -15.39
CA VAL A 93 -0.86 -12.03 -16.58
C VAL A 93 0.55 -12.07 -17.17
N GLY A 94 1.27 -13.18 -16.98
CA GLY A 94 2.59 -13.40 -17.57
C GLY A 94 2.52 -14.32 -18.80
N PRO A 95 3.68 -14.65 -19.39
CA PRO A 95 3.76 -15.54 -20.56
C PRO A 95 3.25 -16.94 -20.25
N GLU A 96 2.57 -17.58 -21.20
CA GLU A 96 2.18 -19.00 -21.08
C GLU A 96 3.40 -19.90 -20.80
N ASP A 97 3.11 -21.10 -20.29
CA ASP A 97 4.14 -22.08 -19.99
C ASP A 97 4.95 -22.42 -21.24
N ARG A 98 6.27 -22.39 -21.14
CA ARG A 98 7.17 -22.48 -22.30
C ARG A 98 8.39 -23.32 -22.00
N ILE A 99 8.84 -24.03 -23.03
CA ILE A 99 10.03 -24.87 -22.94
C ILE A 99 11.23 -23.98 -22.68
N VAL A 100 11.96 -24.28 -21.60
CA VAL A 100 13.19 -23.57 -21.27
C VAL A 100 14.24 -23.89 -22.33
N PRO A 101 14.77 -22.90 -23.07
CA PRO A 101 15.75 -23.15 -24.13
C PRO A 101 17.03 -23.76 -23.56
N LYS A 102 17.64 -24.65 -24.35
CA LYS A 102 18.94 -25.24 -24.02
C LYS A 102 20.00 -24.16 -23.96
N GLN A 103 21.06 -24.39 -23.19
CA GLN A 103 22.07 -23.37 -22.90
C GLN A 103 22.69 -22.73 -24.15
N GLU A 104 22.95 -23.54 -25.18
CA GLU A 104 23.52 -23.12 -26.47
C GLU A 104 22.58 -22.18 -27.26
N GLU A 105 21.27 -22.35 -27.10
CA GLU A 105 20.23 -21.64 -27.87
C GLU A 105 19.75 -20.35 -27.18
N ARG A 106 20.18 -20.10 -25.93
CA ARG A 106 19.70 -18.97 -25.11
C ARG A 106 20.00 -17.61 -25.73
N GLN A 107 21.16 -17.45 -26.37
CA GLN A 107 21.55 -16.18 -27.00
C GLN A 107 20.67 -15.88 -28.22
N GLU A 108 20.39 -16.90 -29.03
CA GLU A 108 19.52 -16.74 -30.20
C GLU A 108 18.07 -16.52 -29.79
N TYR A 109 17.57 -17.26 -28.80
CA TYR A 109 16.25 -17.08 -28.21
C TYR A 109 16.08 -15.66 -27.65
N ALA A 110 17.05 -15.15 -26.89
CA ALA A 110 17.01 -13.80 -26.34
C ALA A 110 17.01 -12.71 -27.44
N ARG A 111 17.72 -12.93 -28.56
CA ARG A 111 17.71 -12.01 -29.71
C ARG A 111 16.33 -12.00 -30.38
N LYS A 112 15.75 -13.17 -30.67
CA LYS A 112 14.40 -13.28 -31.28
C LYS A 112 13.33 -12.62 -30.40
N GLN A 113 13.36 -12.87 -29.09
CA GLN A 113 12.43 -12.25 -28.15
C GLN A 113 12.53 -10.72 -28.09
N LYS A 114 13.74 -10.16 -28.26
CA LYS A 114 13.93 -8.70 -28.34
C LYS A 114 13.38 -8.11 -29.64
N GLU A 115 13.50 -8.84 -30.75
CA GLU A 115 13.04 -8.43 -32.09
C GLU A 115 11.52 -8.55 -32.23
N GLU A 116 10.94 -9.69 -31.82
CA GLU A 116 9.50 -9.97 -31.87
C GLU A 116 8.70 -9.13 -30.85
N GLY A 117 9.38 -8.63 -29.80
CA GLY A 117 8.80 -7.68 -28.87
C GLY A 117 7.76 -8.29 -27.92
N GLU A 118 7.71 -9.62 -27.79
CA GLU A 118 6.78 -10.34 -26.91
C GLU A 118 6.90 -9.86 -25.45
N TYR A 119 8.10 -9.49 -25.01
CA TYR A 119 8.35 -8.89 -23.69
C TYR A 119 7.58 -7.57 -23.45
N LYS A 120 7.23 -6.82 -24.51
CA LYS A 120 6.51 -5.54 -24.41
C LYS A 120 5.05 -5.70 -24.03
N GLN A 121 4.46 -6.88 -24.23
CA GLN A 121 3.06 -7.16 -23.88
C GLN A 121 2.85 -7.22 -22.35
N TRP A 122 3.94 -7.38 -21.60
CA TRP A 122 3.91 -7.68 -20.17
C TRP A 122 4.66 -6.64 -19.32
N VAL A 123 5.06 -5.51 -19.92
CA VAL A 123 5.57 -4.34 -19.19
C VAL A 123 4.36 -3.61 -18.64
N ILE A 124 4.05 -3.86 -17.36
CA ILE A 124 3.07 -3.10 -16.57
C ILE A 124 3.65 -1.74 -16.21
#